data_AF-A0A024U6G3-F1
#
_entry.id   AF-A0A024U6G3-F1
#
_cell.length_a   1.000
_cell.length_b   1.000
_cell.length_c   1.000
_cell.angle_alpha   90.00
_cell.angle_beta   90.00
_cell.angle_gamma   90.00
#
_symmetry.space_group_name_H-M   'P 1'
#
loop_
_entity.id
_entity.type
_entity.pdbx_description
1 polymer ?
#
loop_
_entity_poly.entity_id
_entity_poly.type
_entity_poly.pdbx_seq_one_letter_code
_entity_poly.pdbx_strand_id
1 'polypeptide(L)'
;MTSTTVQKALRLFDDDSDDEEVEAAVPSADVHLEFTTSVSVSTSSNVDMSSQYQPALWTHLPPDFFGPMEYRANADEFGGGRGYYAAEDVPAGTLLLRERAYVLWPDVDDRSALLLATVEQILQSEDADEIASNMAPLHPVVLEDLPKTLLDAAHEEYDDSLTQLLTQYGRINGTDDDATLRRWLQVVLGMQCNAFTSGVFLHTAMFNHDCNPNCVKFSPESGLSVSEVRAAKAIKKGEQLFISYIYPREQSRERRQAQLVRQFGFVCHCPMCGRGDSFSTPPQSPSSTSTPLPQGPDKTLEEIETDLGVLEDLFTEHAANNAPQVLHAALEALSDLLELVAHDHVVMMRVHKLVADSCDSLLKLQKNVQEHAILFVRSCVELLELQRLFLDHDHIDLARTLNDISQGIRLLLSYNPQVLLDEFPEWSTFRQASLVESQYTKEYKRIKALYE
;
A
#
# COMPACT_ATOMS: atom_id res chain seq x y z
N MET A 1 29.73 -12.64 -13.14
CA MET A 1 28.28 -12.91 -13.05
C MET A 1 27.71 -11.72 -12.31
N THR A 2 27.36 -10.72 -13.10
CA THR A 2 27.44 -9.29 -12.77
C THR A 2 26.12 -8.64 -13.13
N SER A 3 25.62 -7.83 -12.20
CA SER A 3 24.71 -6.70 -12.39
C SER A 3 23.44 -6.93 -13.22
N THR A 4 22.39 -7.37 -12.54
CA THR A 4 20.97 -7.16 -12.92
C THR A 4 20.14 -6.71 -11.71
N THR A 5 20.80 -6.26 -10.62
CA THR A 5 20.29 -6.49 -9.26
C THR A 5 19.85 -5.24 -8.49
N VAL A 6 19.95 -4.02 -9.02
CA VAL A 6 19.42 -2.83 -8.29
C VAL A 6 18.13 -2.30 -8.93
N GLN A 7 18.09 -2.21 -10.25
CA GLN A 7 16.97 -1.65 -11.02
C GLN A 7 15.71 -2.52 -11.03
N LYS A 8 15.83 -3.85 -10.92
CA LYS A 8 14.68 -4.77 -10.95
C LYS A 8 13.97 -4.95 -9.61
N ALA A 9 14.55 -4.44 -8.52
CA ALA A 9 13.95 -4.58 -7.19
C ALA A 9 13.87 -3.26 -6.42
N LEU A 10 13.90 -2.17 -7.17
CA LEU A 10 13.20 -0.94 -6.84
C LEU A 10 11.84 -0.98 -7.55
N ARG A 11 10.91 -1.86 -7.15
CA ARG A 11 9.46 -1.73 -7.45
C ARG A 11 8.95 -0.44 -6.80
N LEU A 12 9.54 0.68 -7.21
CA LEU A 12 9.56 1.90 -6.43
C LEU A 12 8.14 2.43 -6.42
N PHE A 13 7.37 2.27 -7.50
CA PHE A 13 6.01 2.75 -7.63
C PHE A 13 5.24 1.85 -8.61
N ASP A 14 4.56 0.82 -8.09
CA ASP A 14 3.58 0.04 -8.86
C ASP A 14 2.33 0.93 -9.08
N ASP A 15 1.81 0.86 -10.29
CA ASP A 15 0.90 1.79 -10.96
C ASP A 15 -0.52 1.77 -10.35
N ASP A 16 -0.98 2.93 -9.86
CA ASP A 16 -2.40 3.24 -9.63
C ASP A 16 -2.76 4.36 -10.61
N SER A 17 -3.21 4.00 -11.81
CA SER A 17 -3.92 4.92 -12.69
C SER A 17 -5.01 4.20 -13.48
N ASP A 18 -6.26 4.53 -13.14
CA ASP A 18 -7.46 4.19 -13.90
C ASP A 18 -7.58 5.15 -15.09
N ASP A 19 -7.70 4.61 -16.31
CA ASP A 19 -8.23 5.32 -17.47
C ASP A 19 -9.32 4.45 -18.12
N GLU A 20 -10.60 4.75 -17.87
CA GLU A 20 -11.72 4.25 -18.69
C GLU A 20 -12.17 5.33 -19.68
N GLU A 21 -11.92 5.11 -20.98
CA GLU A 21 -12.52 5.89 -22.06
C GLU A 21 -13.97 5.47 -22.32
N VAL A 22 -14.87 6.46 -22.32
CA VAL A 22 -16.31 6.32 -22.56
C VAL A 22 -16.62 6.51 -24.04
N GLU A 23 -17.17 5.49 -24.72
CA GLU A 23 -17.96 5.71 -25.94
C GLU A 23 -19.34 5.04 -25.84
N ALA A 24 -20.38 5.86 -26.03
CA ALA A 24 -21.78 5.48 -25.93
C ALA A 24 -22.43 5.27 -27.30
N ALA A 25 -23.19 4.18 -27.45
CA ALA A 25 -24.39 4.10 -28.30
C ALA A 25 -25.34 2.97 -27.85
N VAL A 26 -26.61 3.30 -27.63
CA VAL A 26 -27.75 2.48 -27.15
C VAL A 26 -28.76 2.35 -28.33
N PRO A 27 -29.82 1.47 -28.41
CA PRO A 27 -30.41 0.42 -27.52
C PRO A 27 -30.53 -0.99 -28.19
N SER A 28 -30.98 -2.09 -27.56
CA SER A 28 -32.20 -2.25 -26.74
C SER A 28 -32.21 -3.45 -25.78
N ALA A 29 -32.67 -3.15 -24.55
CA ALA A 29 -33.51 -3.91 -23.63
C ALA A 29 -33.04 -5.30 -23.15
N ASP A 30 -32.49 -5.34 -21.93
CA ASP A 30 -32.83 -6.31 -20.88
C ASP A 30 -32.37 -5.79 -19.50
N VAL A 31 -33.05 -6.27 -18.45
CA VAL A 31 -33.10 -5.72 -17.08
C VAL A 31 -31.71 -5.64 -16.42
N HIS A 32 -31.21 -4.43 -16.20
CA HIS A 32 -29.95 -4.14 -15.51
C HIS A 32 -30.17 -3.76 -14.04
N LEU A 33 -29.20 -4.14 -13.19
CA LEU A 33 -28.97 -3.63 -11.84
C LEU A 33 -28.95 -2.09 -11.88
N GLU A 34 -29.93 -1.46 -11.24
CA GLU A 34 -29.95 0.00 -11.06
C GLU A 34 -28.92 0.40 -9.99
N PHE A 35 -27.79 0.94 -10.45
CA PHE A 35 -26.96 1.82 -9.63
C PHE A 35 -27.67 3.17 -9.53
N THR A 36 -28.04 3.56 -8.32
CA THR A 36 -28.51 4.92 -8.04
C THR A 36 -27.36 5.90 -8.25
N THR A 37 -27.25 6.46 -9.44
CA THR A 37 -26.52 7.71 -9.69
C THR A 37 -27.49 8.88 -9.50
N SER A 38 -27.16 9.72 -8.52
CA SER A 38 -27.55 11.12 -8.30
C SER A 38 -27.92 11.37 -6.84
N VAL A 39 -26.95 11.85 -6.07
CA VAL A 39 -27.25 12.90 -5.12
C VAL A 39 -26.43 14.12 -5.53
N SER A 40 -27.18 15.15 -5.89
CA SER A 40 -26.82 16.56 -5.96
C SER A 40 -25.53 16.92 -5.23
N VAL A 41 -24.66 17.65 -5.92
CA VAL A 41 -23.64 18.51 -5.32
C VAL A 41 -24.34 19.47 -4.35
N SER A 42 -24.51 19.03 -3.11
CA SER A 42 -24.58 19.94 -1.99
C SER A 42 -23.15 20.39 -1.79
N THR A 43 -22.91 21.66 -2.08
CA THR A 43 -21.76 22.42 -1.60
C THR A 43 -21.63 22.21 -0.09
N SER A 44 -20.86 21.20 0.31
CA SER A 44 -20.45 21.07 1.70
C SER A 44 -19.56 22.27 2.01
N SER A 45 -19.89 22.88 3.14
CA SER A 45 -19.21 23.99 3.79
C SER A 45 -17.72 24.05 3.48
N ASN A 46 -17.25 25.20 3.00
CA ASN A 46 -15.90 25.68 3.29
C ASN A 46 -15.72 25.64 4.81
N VAL A 47 -15.23 24.51 5.32
CA VAL A 47 -14.66 24.45 6.65
C VAL A 47 -13.40 25.29 6.56
N ASP A 48 -13.33 26.32 7.40
CA ASP A 48 -12.13 27.10 7.62
C ASP A 48 -11.01 26.11 8.02
N MET A 49 -10.19 25.68 7.04
CA MET A 49 -9.13 24.68 7.23
C MET A 49 -7.86 25.29 7.82
N SER A 50 -7.97 26.44 8.50
CA SER A 50 -6.85 26.95 9.29
C SER A 50 -6.68 26.06 10.53
N SER A 51 -5.80 25.06 10.41
CA SER A 51 -5.42 24.26 11.56
C SER A 51 -4.72 25.14 12.60
N GLN A 52 -5.07 24.93 13.87
CA GLN A 52 -4.33 25.51 15.00
C GLN A 52 -2.90 24.96 15.12
N TYR A 53 -2.63 23.82 14.47
CA TYR A 53 -1.33 23.17 14.45
C TYR A 53 -0.53 23.63 13.24
N GLN A 54 0.78 23.78 13.41
CA GLN A 54 1.69 24.30 12.39
C GLN A 54 2.89 23.36 12.27
N PRO A 55 3.40 23.12 11.06
CA PRO A 55 4.58 22.30 10.87
C PRO A 55 5.82 23.00 11.45
N ALA A 56 6.74 22.22 12.04
CA ALA A 56 8.01 22.75 12.55
C ALA A 56 9.09 22.83 11.45
N LEU A 57 8.99 21.96 10.44
CA LEU A 57 9.82 21.97 9.24
C LEU A 57 9.05 22.65 8.09
N TRP A 58 9.78 23.24 7.15
CA TRP A 58 9.20 23.88 5.96
C TRP A 58 8.06 24.86 6.27
N THR A 59 8.24 25.73 7.26
CA THR A 59 7.23 26.74 7.63
C THR A 59 6.85 27.68 6.48
N HIS A 60 7.72 27.81 5.48
CA HIS A 60 7.50 28.55 4.24
C HIS A 60 6.75 27.75 3.15
N LEU A 61 6.61 26.44 3.32
CA LEU A 61 5.89 25.52 2.44
C LEU A 61 4.92 24.65 3.27
N PRO A 62 3.90 25.25 3.92
CA PRO A 62 2.94 24.48 4.70
C PRO A 62 2.11 23.55 3.81
N PRO A 63 1.68 22.38 4.32
CA PRO A 63 0.78 21.50 3.60
C PRO A 63 -0.64 22.09 3.53
N ASP A 64 -1.49 21.54 2.67
CA ASP A 64 -2.91 21.95 2.55
C ASP A 64 -3.66 21.79 3.89
N PHE A 65 -3.27 20.81 4.71
CA PHE A 65 -3.76 20.63 6.06
C PHE A 65 -2.70 19.97 6.96
N PHE A 66 -2.56 20.45 8.20
CA PHE A 66 -1.69 19.87 9.22
C PHE A 66 -2.50 19.68 10.51
N GLY A 67 -2.83 18.45 10.87
CA GLY A 67 -3.75 18.10 11.96
C GLY A 67 -3.14 18.10 13.35
N PRO A 68 -3.78 17.41 14.33
CA PRO A 68 -3.37 17.38 15.74
C PRO A 68 -2.13 16.53 16.02
N MET A 69 -1.02 16.93 15.41
CA MET A 69 0.28 16.28 15.52
C MET A 69 1.39 17.30 15.70
N GLU A 70 2.53 16.83 16.16
CA GLU A 70 3.73 17.63 16.33
C GLU A 70 4.95 16.86 15.84
N TYR A 71 5.88 17.58 15.20
CA TYR A 71 7.17 17.02 14.82
C TYR A 71 8.10 17.01 16.03
N ARG A 72 8.75 15.88 16.29
CA ARG A 72 9.80 15.76 17.30
C ARG A 72 11.09 15.29 16.64
N ALA A 73 12.21 15.85 17.08
CA ALA A 73 13.55 15.39 16.74
C ALA A 73 14.30 15.09 18.04
N ASN A 74 14.50 13.81 18.33
CA ASN A 74 15.20 13.29 19.49
C ASN A 74 16.04 12.07 19.10
N ALA A 75 17.36 12.15 19.24
CA ALA A 75 18.32 11.14 18.77
C ALA A 75 18.12 9.74 19.38
N ASP A 76 17.43 9.63 20.52
CA ASP A 76 17.21 8.37 21.24
C ASP A 76 15.91 7.63 20.82
N GLU A 77 15.20 8.11 19.78
CA GLU A 77 13.90 7.59 19.36
C GLU A 77 13.94 6.86 17.99
N PHE A 78 12.88 6.10 17.69
CA PHE A 78 12.70 5.36 16.42
C PHE A 78 12.84 6.26 15.18
N GLY A 79 13.23 5.69 14.03
CA GLY A 79 13.18 6.37 12.73
C GLY A 79 14.25 7.45 12.52
N GLY A 80 15.50 7.17 12.90
CA GLY A 80 16.58 8.17 12.79
C GLY A 80 16.43 9.33 13.78
N GLY A 81 15.67 9.11 14.87
CA GLY A 81 15.49 10.09 15.93
C GLY A 81 14.58 11.26 15.57
N ARG A 82 13.61 11.05 14.66
CA ARG A 82 12.63 12.08 14.32
C ARG A 82 11.33 11.49 13.80
N GLY A 83 10.23 12.23 13.91
CA GLY A 83 8.95 11.85 13.32
C GLY A 83 7.78 12.64 13.92
N TYR A 84 6.56 12.28 13.51
CA TYR A 84 5.36 12.88 14.08
C TYR A 84 4.81 12.12 15.27
N TYR A 85 4.23 12.89 16.19
CA TYR A 85 3.57 12.41 17.39
C TYR A 85 2.21 13.07 17.56
N ALA A 86 1.26 12.36 18.15
CA ALA A 86 -0.05 12.91 18.46
C ALA A 86 0.07 14.04 19.49
N ALA A 87 -0.43 15.24 19.16
CA ALA A 87 -0.40 16.40 20.06
C ALA A 87 -1.50 16.35 21.14
N GLU A 88 -2.55 15.57 20.87
CA GLU A 88 -3.67 15.25 21.76
C GLU A 88 -4.16 13.81 21.54
N ASP A 89 -5.21 13.40 22.23
CA ASP A 89 -5.86 12.12 21.93
C ASP A 89 -6.59 12.23 20.58
N VAL A 90 -6.22 11.38 19.62
CA VAL A 90 -6.71 11.41 18.24
C VAL A 90 -7.70 10.26 18.02
N PRO A 91 -8.98 10.53 17.72
CA PRO A 91 -9.94 9.51 17.30
C PRO A 91 -9.58 8.86 15.96
N ALA A 92 -10.03 7.62 15.74
CA ALA A 92 -9.96 6.98 14.42
C ALA A 92 -10.66 7.82 13.34
N GLY A 93 -10.14 7.80 12.12
CA GLY A 93 -10.63 8.60 10.99
C GLY A 93 -10.13 10.05 10.95
N THR A 94 -9.54 10.56 12.03
CA THR A 94 -9.09 11.95 12.09
C THR A 94 -8.08 12.22 10.97
N LEU A 95 -8.34 13.27 10.17
CA LEU A 95 -7.38 13.78 9.20
C LEU A 95 -6.16 14.36 9.95
N LEU A 96 -4.97 13.88 9.60
CA LEU A 96 -3.71 14.27 10.22
C LEU A 96 -2.86 15.10 9.27
N LEU A 97 -2.85 14.77 7.98
CA LEU A 97 -2.09 15.52 6.99
C LEU A 97 -2.83 15.48 5.66
N ARG A 98 -2.86 16.61 4.95
CA ARG A 98 -3.18 16.67 3.52
C ARG A 98 -2.12 17.49 2.83
N GLU A 99 -1.43 16.91 1.87
CA GLU A 99 -0.29 17.53 1.21
C GLU A 99 -0.33 17.26 -0.29
N ARG A 100 0.21 18.19 -1.08
CA ARG A 100 0.45 17.99 -2.52
C ARG A 100 1.89 17.57 -2.74
N ALA A 101 2.13 16.79 -3.78
CA ALA A 101 3.49 16.44 -4.18
C ALA A 101 4.32 17.72 -4.38
N TYR A 102 5.48 17.76 -3.73
CA TYR A 102 6.46 18.83 -3.88
C TYR A 102 7.28 18.66 -5.17
N VAL A 103 7.65 17.42 -5.48
CA VAL A 103 8.29 17.03 -6.74
C VAL A 103 7.46 15.90 -7.34
N LEU A 104 6.98 16.09 -8.57
CA LEU A 104 6.28 15.07 -9.33
C LEU A 104 7.25 14.23 -10.14
N TRP A 105 6.89 12.96 -10.35
CA TRP A 105 7.62 12.11 -11.26
C TRP A 105 7.49 12.57 -12.71
N PRO A 106 8.59 12.62 -13.48
CA PRO A 106 8.51 12.75 -14.92
C PRO A 106 7.89 11.49 -15.52
N ASP A 107 7.25 11.66 -16.67
CA ASP A 107 6.84 10.54 -17.51
C ASP A 107 8.08 9.93 -18.17
N VAL A 108 8.36 8.66 -17.87
CA VAL A 108 9.55 7.95 -18.34
C VAL A 108 9.21 6.52 -18.73
N ASP A 109 9.66 6.11 -19.92
CA ASP A 109 9.51 4.73 -20.41
C ASP A 109 10.33 3.75 -19.56
N ASP A 110 11.50 4.17 -19.09
CA ASP A 110 12.40 3.37 -18.27
C ASP A 110 12.40 3.86 -16.82
N ARG A 111 11.67 3.14 -15.96
CA ARG A 111 11.61 3.42 -14.52
C ARG A 111 12.98 3.39 -13.83
N SER A 112 13.97 2.69 -14.38
CA SER A 112 15.32 2.68 -13.82
C SER A 112 16.04 4.04 -13.98
N ALA A 113 15.60 4.87 -14.93
CA ALA A 113 16.09 6.22 -15.14
C ALA A 113 15.32 7.28 -14.35
N LEU A 114 14.23 6.91 -13.65
CA LEU A 114 13.29 7.83 -13.02
C LEU A 114 13.96 8.88 -12.12
N LEU A 115 14.87 8.46 -11.24
CA LEU A 115 15.52 9.38 -10.30
C LEU A 115 16.42 10.40 -11.01
N LEU A 116 17.21 9.95 -12.00
CA LEU A 116 18.08 10.84 -12.77
C LEU A 116 17.27 11.77 -13.69
N ALA A 117 16.20 11.27 -14.31
CA ALA A 117 15.27 12.09 -15.09
C ALA A 117 14.59 13.16 -14.21
N THR A 118 14.27 12.83 -12.97
CA THR A 118 13.71 13.79 -12.00
C THR A 118 14.74 14.85 -11.62
N VAL A 119 16.00 14.46 -11.39
CA VAL A 119 17.10 15.44 -11.18
C VAL A 119 17.25 16.36 -12.38
N GLU A 120 17.21 15.82 -13.61
CA GLU A 120 17.27 16.64 -14.82
C GLU A 120 16.12 17.64 -14.90
N GLN A 121 14.89 17.21 -14.64
CA GLN A 121 13.72 18.08 -14.58
C GLN A 121 13.89 19.19 -13.53
N ILE A 122 14.43 18.87 -12.34
CA ILE A 122 14.71 19.87 -11.30
C ILE A 122 15.77 20.87 -11.78
N LEU A 123 16.86 20.40 -12.41
CA LEU A 123 17.96 21.24 -12.90
C LEU A 123 17.55 22.21 -14.01
N GLN A 124 16.49 21.90 -14.76
CA GLN A 124 15.89 22.79 -15.75
C GLN A 124 15.10 23.95 -15.11
N SER A 125 14.74 23.85 -13.83
CA SER A 125 14.03 24.92 -13.10
C SER A 125 14.99 26.03 -12.65
N GLU A 126 14.51 27.28 -12.64
CA GLU A 126 15.25 28.42 -12.07
C GLU A 126 15.49 28.24 -10.56
N ASP A 127 14.58 27.53 -9.88
CA ASP A 127 14.59 27.31 -8.43
C ASP A 127 15.28 25.99 -8.02
N ALA A 128 16.09 25.38 -8.89
CA ALA A 128 16.72 24.07 -8.65
C ALA A 128 17.47 23.98 -7.30
N ASP A 129 18.22 25.02 -6.94
CA ASP A 129 18.98 25.07 -5.70
C ASP A 129 18.07 25.21 -4.46
N GLU A 130 16.94 25.90 -4.60
CA GLU A 130 15.91 25.99 -3.56
C GLU A 130 15.22 24.64 -3.37
N ILE A 131 14.85 23.95 -4.46
CA ILE A 131 14.28 22.60 -4.42
C ILE A 131 15.22 21.64 -3.70
N ALA A 132 16.49 21.61 -4.09
CA ALA A 132 17.50 20.78 -3.42
C ALA A 132 17.65 21.14 -1.93
N SER A 133 17.57 22.43 -1.58
CA SER A 133 17.64 22.88 -0.18
C SER A 133 16.41 22.44 0.63
N ASN A 134 15.23 22.47 0.03
CA ASN A 134 13.99 22.01 0.66
C ASN A 134 13.97 20.47 0.80
N MET A 135 14.67 19.72 -0.04
CA MET A 135 14.79 18.27 0.09
C MET A 135 15.88 17.82 1.07
N ALA A 136 16.85 18.67 1.40
CA ALA A 136 17.95 18.34 2.30
C ALA A 136 17.54 17.82 3.70
N PRO A 137 16.40 18.24 4.30
CA PRO A 137 15.93 17.65 5.55
C PRO A 137 15.36 16.24 5.40
N LEU A 138 15.12 15.70 4.21
CA LEU A 138 14.65 14.31 4.02
C LEU A 138 15.73 13.29 4.41
N HIS A 139 15.38 12.01 4.58
CA HIS A 139 16.37 10.97 4.88
C HIS A 139 17.04 10.47 3.58
N PRO A 140 18.36 10.38 3.45
CA PRO A 140 19.37 10.74 4.43
C PRO A 140 19.58 12.27 4.55
N VAL A 141 19.74 12.76 5.78
CA VAL A 141 20.06 14.18 6.07
C VAL A 141 21.55 14.45 5.82
N VAL A 142 22.37 13.42 5.97
CA VAL A 142 23.73 13.34 5.45
C VAL A 142 23.93 11.94 4.87
N LEU A 143 24.72 11.79 3.80
CA LEU A 143 24.90 10.51 3.10
C LEU A 143 25.28 9.35 4.05
N GLU A 144 26.02 9.66 5.11
CA GLU A 144 26.47 8.73 6.14
C GLU A 144 25.35 8.19 7.06
N ASP A 145 24.14 8.75 6.97
CA ASP A 145 22.95 8.17 7.63
C ASP A 145 22.58 6.81 7.02
N LEU A 146 23.01 6.53 5.78
CA LEU A 146 22.81 5.25 5.14
C LEU A 146 23.91 4.25 5.53
N PRO A 147 23.59 2.95 5.63
CA PRO A 147 24.60 1.90 5.73
C PRO A 147 25.60 2.00 4.59
N LYS A 148 26.88 1.79 4.90
CA LYS A 148 27.98 1.85 3.93
C LYS A 148 27.70 1.04 2.66
N THR A 149 27.09 -0.13 2.77
CA THR A 149 26.77 -0.98 1.63
C THR A 149 25.79 -0.34 0.66
N LEU A 150 24.81 0.44 1.15
CA LEU A 150 23.88 1.17 0.29
C LEU A 150 24.55 2.41 -0.31
N LEU A 151 25.38 3.10 0.47
CA LEU A 151 26.09 4.28 -0.02
C LEU A 151 27.11 3.90 -1.11
N ASP A 152 27.88 2.83 -0.92
CA ASP A 152 28.82 2.31 -1.93
C ASP A 152 28.09 1.93 -3.23
N ALA A 153 26.91 1.30 -3.13
CA ALA A 153 26.08 0.95 -4.29
C ALA A 153 25.51 2.19 -5.00
N ALA A 154 25.09 3.21 -4.24
CA ALA A 154 24.60 4.46 -4.81
C ALA A 154 25.68 5.22 -5.58
N HIS A 155 26.91 5.24 -5.06
CA HIS A 155 28.06 5.81 -5.76
C HIS A 155 28.34 5.06 -7.08
N GLU A 156 28.34 3.72 -7.06
CA GLU A 156 28.52 2.90 -8.27
C GLU A 156 27.42 3.16 -9.31
N GLU A 157 26.18 3.36 -8.88
CA GLU A 157 25.04 3.54 -9.77
C GLU A 157 24.92 4.97 -10.34
N TYR A 158 25.15 5.99 -9.52
CA TYR A 158 24.74 7.36 -9.85
C TYR A 158 25.90 8.32 -10.14
N ASP A 159 27.11 8.12 -9.62
CA ASP A 159 28.16 9.16 -9.65
C ASP A 159 28.52 9.60 -11.07
N ASP A 160 28.76 8.64 -11.98
CA ASP A 160 29.17 8.95 -13.37
C ASP A 160 28.07 9.71 -14.13
N SER A 161 26.85 9.17 -14.10
CA SER A 161 25.68 9.75 -14.78
C SER A 161 25.30 11.11 -14.21
N LEU A 162 25.35 11.24 -12.88
CA LEU A 162 25.05 12.48 -12.19
C LEU A 162 26.12 13.55 -12.46
N THR A 163 27.40 13.18 -12.49
CA THR A 163 28.49 14.09 -12.85
C THR A 163 28.33 14.62 -14.28
N GLN A 164 27.98 13.74 -15.22
CA GLN A 164 27.70 14.15 -16.61
C GLN A 164 26.53 15.14 -16.68
N LEU A 165 25.43 14.83 -15.99
CA LEU A 165 24.24 15.68 -15.95
C LEU A 165 24.53 17.05 -15.34
N LEU A 166 25.20 17.09 -14.19
CA LEU A 166 25.57 18.35 -13.53
C LEU A 166 26.53 19.20 -14.38
N THR A 167 27.44 18.57 -15.13
CA THR A 167 28.32 19.25 -16.08
C THR A 167 27.51 19.86 -17.25
N GLN A 168 26.53 19.13 -17.78
CA GLN A 168 25.64 19.61 -18.86
C GLN A 168 24.89 20.88 -18.47
N TYR A 169 24.43 20.97 -17.21
CA TYR A 169 23.73 22.14 -16.68
C TYR A 169 24.67 23.17 -16.03
N GLY A 170 25.99 23.07 -16.26
CA GLY A 170 26.99 24.05 -15.81
C GLY A 170 27.12 24.15 -14.28
N ARG A 171 26.68 23.14 -13.54
CA ARG A 171 26.78 23.07 -12.07
C ARG A 171 28.18 22.70 -11.61
N ILE A 172 28.89 21.90 -12.42
CA ILE A 172 30.26 21.44 -12.15
C ILE A 172 31.16 21.82 -13.33
N ASN A 173 32.36 22.35 -13.05
CA ASN A 173 33.36 22.78 -14.04
C ASN A 173 34.65 21.93 -14.01
N GLY A 174 34.54 20.60 -13.86
CA GLY A 174 35.66 19.66 -13.79
C GLY A 174 35.50 18.63 -12.66
N THR A 175 36.54 17.85 -12.35
CA THR A 175 36.49 16.75 -11.36
C THR A 175 36.56 17.19 -9.89
N ASP A 176 36.64 18.50 -9.61
CA ASP A 176 37.03 19.01 -8.29
C ASP A 176 35.86 19.55 -7.44
N ASP A 177 34.61 19.44 -7.90
CA ASP A 177 33.42 19.91 -7.13
C ASP A 177 32.66 18.77 -6.46
N ASP A 178 33.37 18.06 -5.56
CA ASP A 178 32.84 16.96 -4.75
C ASP A 178 31.63 17.39 -3.91
N ALA A 179 31.60 18.63 -3.44
CA ALA A 179 30.51 19.15 -2.61
C ALA A 179 29.18 19.24 -3.40
N THR A 180 29.22 19.73 -4.64
CA THR A 180 28.04 19.78 -5.51
C THR A 180 27.56 18.38 -5.87
N LEU A 181 28.47 17.47 -6.24
CA LEU A 181 28.11 16.08 -6.53
C LEU A 181 27.44 15.41 -5.32
N ARG A 182 28.04 15.53 -4.13
CA ARG A 182 27.49 14.99 -2.87
C ARG A 182 26.09 15.55 -2.55
N ARG A 183 25.88 16.85 -2.77
CA ARG A 183 24.57 17.49 -2.57
C ARG A 183 23.50 16.90 -3.49
N TRP A 184 23.79 16.69 -4.76
CA TRP A 184 22.82 16.14 -5.70
C TRP A 184 22.65 14.63 -5.56
N LEU A 185 23.68 13.91 -5.14
CA LEU A 185 23.54 12.51 -4.74
C LEU A 185 22.61 12.38 -3.52
N GLN A 186 22.70 13.31 -2.58
CA GLN A 186 21.76 13.39 -1.47
C GLN A 186 20.32 13.65 -1.95
N VAL A 187 20.10 14.48 -2.98
CA VAL A 187 18.77 14.67 -3.57
C VAL A 187 18.24 13.36 -4.18
N VAL A 188 19.07 12.63 -4.92
CA VAL A 188 18.71 11.31 -5.49
C VAL A 188 18.30 10.34 -4.38
N LEU A 189 19.11 10.22 -3.33
CA LEU A 189 18.83 9.32 -2.21
C LEU A 189 17.65 9.79 -1.35
N GLY A 190 17.44 11.10 -1.24
CA GLY A 190 16.25 11.69 -0.63
C GLY A 190 14.97 11.28 -1.37
N MET A 191 15.01 11.22 -2.70
CA MET A 191 13.90 10.66 -3.49
C MET A 191 13.74 9.15 -3.26
N GLN A 192 14.83 8.40 -3.35
CA GLN A 192 14.82 6.93 -3.19
C GLN A 192 14.20 6.49 -1.84
N CYS A 193 14.49 7.22 -0.76
CA CYS A 193 14.10 6.84 0.59
C CYS A 193 12.85 7.53 1.14
N ASN A 194 12.27 8.53 0.45
CA ASN A 194 11.13 9.29 1.00
C ASN A 194 9.99 9.52 0.01
N ALA A 195 10.17 9.14 -1.25
CA ALA A 195 9.17 9.39 -2.25
C ALA A 195 8.11 8.30 -2.31
N PHE A 196 7.00 8.63 -2.95
CA PHE A 196 5.80 7.83 -3.06
C PHE A 196 5.36 7.71 -4.51
N THR A 197 4.30 6.94 -4.77
CA THR A 197 3.82 6.58 -6.13
C THR A 197 3.71 7.75 -7.09
N SER A 198 3.28 8.91 -6.60
CA SER A 198 3.11 10.12 -7.42
C SER A 198 4.22 11.17 -7.27
N GLY A 199 5.20 10.97 -6.38
CA GLY A 199 6.29 11.92 -6.17
C GLY A 199 6.76 12.06 -4.72
N VAL A 200 7.50 13.15 -4.46
CA VAL A 200 8.02 13.50 -3.13
C VAL A 200 6.99 14.36 -2.38
N PHE A 201 6.70 14.00 -1.14
CA PHE A 201 5.81 14.74 -0.24
C PHE A 201 6.59 15.06 1.03
N LEU A 202 6.97 16.32 1.24
CA LEU A 202 7.94 16.73 2.26
C LEU A 202 7.44 16.42 3.67
N HIS A 203 6.20 16.80 3.97
CA HIS A 203 5.62 16.60 5.29
C HIS A 203 5.26 15.12 5.48
N THR A 204 4.69 14.46 4.48
CA THR A 204 4.29 13.05 4.54
C THR A 204 5.49 12.12 4.73
N ALA A 205 6.66 12.47 4.20
CA ALA A 205 7.91 11.73 4.40
C ALA A 205 8.37 11.64 5.86
N MET A 206 7.88 12.50 6.75
CA MET A 206 8.28 12.50 8.17
C MET A 206 7.52 11.48 9.03
N PHE A 207 6.54 10.76 8.48
CA PHE A 207 5.94 9.62 9.18
C PHE A 207 6.88 8.43 9.13
N ASN A 208 7.12 7.78 10.27
CA ASN A 208 7.97 6.60 10.35
C ASN A 208 7.23 5.32 9.94
N HIS A 209 8.00 4.26 9.71
CA HIS A 209 7.46 2.95 9.38
C HIS A 209 7.00 2.14 10.60
N ASP A 210 5.81 1.56 10.49
CA ASP A 210 5.43 0.33 11.19
C ASP A 210 4.78 -0.63 10.18
N CYS A 211 5.00 -1.95 10.33
CA CYS A 211 4.38 -2.96 9.46
C CYS A 211 2.87 -3.07 9.67
N ASN A 212 2.38 -2.69 10.85
CA ASN A 212 0.96 -2.58 11.18
C ASN A 212 0.68 -1.18 11.78
N PRO A 213 0.67 -0.14 10.92
CA PRO A 213 0.70 1.25 11.35
C PRO A 213 -0.59 1.69 12.06
N ASN A 214 -0.50 2.80 12.80
CA ASN A 214 -1.66 3.46 13.39
C ASN A 214 -2.26 4.56 12.50
N CYS A 215 -1.66 4.85 11.35
CA CYS A 215 -2.21 5.73 10.33
C CYS A 215 -2.28 5.02 8.98
N VAL A 216 -3.23 5.43 8.15
CA VAL A 216 -3.33 5.04 6.75
C VAL A 216 -3.06 6.24 5.88
N LYS A 217 -2.26 6.03 4.83
CA LYS A 217 -2.01 7.00 3.78
C LYS A 217 -2.81 6.58 2.55
N PHE A 218 -3.50 7.51 1.91
CA PHE A 218 -4.15 7.26 0.62
C PHE A 218 -4.20 8.54 -0.21
N SER A 219 -4.36 8.38 -1.52
CA SER A 219 -4.57 9.47 -2.46
C SER A 219 -6.08 9.62 -2.69
N PRO A 220 -6.70 10.78 -2.40
CA PRO A 220 -8.12 10.97 -2.66
C PRO A 220 -8.41 10.98 -4.18
N GLU A 221 -9.49 10.33 -4.60
CA GLU A 221 -9.93 10.19 -6.01
C GLU A 221 -10.02 11.52 -6.77
N SER A 222 -10.22 12.64 -6.06
CA SER A 222 -10.43 13.97 -6.64
C SER A 222 -9.15 14.76 -6.94
N GLY A 223 -7.96 14.20 -6.69
CA GLY A 223 -6.70 14.94 -6.86
C GLY A 223 -5.50 14.06 -7.15
N LEU A 224 -5.16 13.92 -8.44
CA LEU A 224 -3.82 13.51 -8.86
C LEU A 224 -2.81 14.38 -8.09
N SER A 225 -1.83 13.76 -7.44
CA SER A 225 -0.78 14.43 -6.64
C SER A 225 -1.16 14.90 -5.23
N VAL A 226 -2.33 14.53 -4.69
CA VAL A 226 -2.68 14.79 -3.29
C VAL A 226 -2.46 13.52 -2.46
N SER A 227 -1.91 13.67 -1.26
CA SER A 227 -1.77 12.62 -0.26
C SER A 227 -2.50 13.03 1.01
N GLU A 228 -3.36 12.15 1.52
CA GLU A 228 -3.96 12.26 2.85
C GLU A 228 -3.40 11.20 3.79
N VAL A 229 -3.18 11.58 5.05
CA VAL A 229 -2.89 10.67 6.14
C VAL A 229 -3.99 10.79 7.19
N ARG A 230 -4.61 9.68 7.55
CA ARG A 230 -5.67 9.61 8.57
C ARG A 230 -5.33 8.59 9.65
N ALA A 231 -5.80 8.83 10.88
CA ALA A 231 -5.67 7.87 11.96
C ALA A 231 -6.47 6.59 11.63
N ALA A 232 -5.82 5.43 11.64
CA ALA A 232 -6.46 4.14 11.37
C ALA A 232 -7.10 3.50 12.62
N LYS A 233 -6.83 4.09 13.79
CA LYS A 233 -7.37 3.71 15.10
C LYS A 233 -7.29 4.90 16.05
N ALA A 234 -7.83 4.77 17.25
CA ALA A 234 -7.59 5.76 18.30
C ALA A 234 -6.12 5.79 18.73
N ILE A 235 -5.53 6.98 18.84
CA ILE A 235 -4.11 7.20 19.19
C ILE A 235 -4.06 8.12 20.41
N LYS A 236 -3.22 7.79 21.40
CA LYS A 236 -3.09 8.61 22.61
C LYS A 236 -2.12 9.76 22.41
N LYS A 237 -2.38 10.87 23.12
CA LYS A 237 -1.45 11.99 23.16
C LYS A 237 -0.02 11.50 23.46
N GLY A 238 0.91 11.91 22.60
CA GLY A 238 2.32 11.61 22.74
C GLY A 238 2.76 10.26 22.16
N GLU A 239 1.85 9.45 21.62
CA GLU A 239 2.22 8.30 20.79
C GLU A 239 2.72 8.75 19.41
N GLN A 240 3.65 8.00 18.84
CA GLN A 240 4.19 8.27 17.52
C GLN A 240 3.21 7.84 16.42
N LEU A 241 3.20 8.58 15.32
CA LEU A 241 2.37 8.32 14.15
C LEU A 241 3.18 7.58 13.08
N PHE A 242 2.66 6.46 12.61
CA PHE A 242 3.32 5.58 11.67
C PHE A 242 2.47 5.34 10.43
N ILE A 243 3.14 5.19 9.29
CA ILE A 243 2.57 4.66 8.04
C ILE A 243 3.32 3.38 7.64
N SER A 244 2.82 2.63 6.66
CA SER A 244 3.61 1.56 6.05
C SER A 244 4.45 2.15 4.92
N TYR A 245 5.72 1.74 4.84
CA TYR A 245 6.60 2.02 3.68
C TYR A 245 6.52 0.90 2.65
N ILE A 246 5.87 -0.20 3.00
CA ILE A 246 5.80 -1.41 2.22
C ILE A 246 4.41 -1.53 1.62
N TYR A 247 4.38 -1.91 0.35
CA TYR A 247 3.18 -2.30 -0.37
C TYR A 247 3.44 -3.56 -1.21
N PRO A 248 2.51 -4.54 -1.25
CA PRO A 248 1.39 -4.71 -0.32
C PRO A 248 1.88 -4.93 1.12
N ARG A 249 1.06 -4.65 2.14
CA ARG A 249 1.51 -4.77 3.55
C ARG A 249 1.54 -6.22 4.04
N GLU A 250 0.71 -7.06 3.44
CA GLU A 250 0.42 -8.44 3.82
C GLU A 250 1.48 -9.43 3.30
N GLN A 251 2.75 -9.13 3.55
CA GLN A 251 3.91 -9.92 3.14
C GLN A 251 4.50 -10.68 4.33
N SER A 252 5.38 -11.66 4.13
CA SER A 252 6.14 -12.29 5.22
C SER A 252 7.12 -11.32 5.88
N ARG A 253 7.46 -11.55 7.15
CA ARG A 253 8.44 -10.75 7.89
C ARG A 253 9.77 -10.71 7.17
N GLU A 254 10.23 -11.84 6.63
CA GLU A 254 11.48 -11.92 5.90
C GLU A 254 11.47 -10.98 4.69
N ARG A 255 10.42 -11.03 3.87
CA ARG A 255 10.25 -10.16 2.72
C ARG A 255 10.15 -8.68 3.12
N ARG A 256 9.37 -8.36 4.16
CA ARG A 256 9.26 -6.98 4.70
C ARG A 256 10.61 -6.44 5.15
N GLN A 257 11.38 -7.22 5.91
CA GLN A 257 12.70 -6.82 6.41
C GLN A 257 13.70 -6.64 5.27
N ALA A 258 13.71 -7.56 4.31
CA ALA A 258 14.58 -7.47 3.14
C ALA A 258 14.34 -6.18 2.34
N GLN A 259 13.07 -5.81 2.11
CA GLN A 259 12.71 -4.56 1.43
C GLN A 259 13.16 -3.33 2.23
N LEU A 260 12.92 -3.30 3.54
CA LEU A 260 13.30 -2.16 4.37
C LEU A 260 14.81 -1.95 4.44
N VAL A 261 15.56 -3.03 4.60
CA VAL A 261 17.02 -2.99 4.60
C VAL A 261 17.56 -2.55 3.25
N ARG A 262 16.99 -3.06 2.15
CA ARG A 262 17.43 -2.75 0.80
C ARG A 262 17.18 -1.29 0.42
N GLN A 263 16.00 -0.75 0.75
CA GLN A 263 15.60 0.57 0.29
C GLN A 263 15.96 1.70 1.28
N PHE A 264 15.81 1.44 2.58
CA PHE A 264 15.95 2.46 3.63
C PHE A 264 17.11 2.17 4.61
N GLY A 265 17.77 1.01 4.49
CA GLY A 265 18.94 0.69 5.31
C GLY A 265 18.65 0.37 6.77
N PHE A 266 17.41 0.04 7.16
CA PHE A 266 17.07 -0.28 8.54
C PHE A 266 16.29 -1.59 8.71
N VAL A 267 16.35 -2.15 9.92
CA VAL A 267 15.60 -3.34 10.35
C VAL A 267 14.42 -2.89 11.20
N CYS A 268 13.21 -3.33 10.86
CA CYS A 268 12.01 -2.99 11.62
C CYS A 268 11.90 -3.81 12.91
N HIS A 269 11.58 -3.16 14.01
CA HIS A 269 11.38 -3.80 15.33
C HIS A 269 9.97 -3.59 15.87
N CYS A 270 8.99 -3.35 14.99
CA CYS A 270 7.60 -3.14 15.38
C CYS A 270 7.01 -4.37 16.10
N PRO A 271 5.90 -4.22 16.83
CA PRO A 271 5.25 -5.34 17.52
C PRO A 271 4.92 -6.52 16.61
N MET A 272 4.52 -6.26 15.35
CA MET A 272 4.25 -7.32 14.38
C MET A 272 5.51 -8.12 14.02
N CYS A 273 6.63 -7.44 13.74
CA CYS A 273 7.91 -8.10 13.47
C CYS A 273 8.47 -8.84 14.70
N GLY A 274 8.17 -8.36 15.91
CA GLY A 274 8.54 -9.04 17.16
C GLY A 274 7.69 -10.29 17.44
N ARG A 275 6.38 -10.24 17.16
CA ARG A 275 5.44 -11.35 17.35
C ARG A 275 5.62 -12.45 16.30
N GLY A 276 5.78 -12.06 15.03
CA GLY A 276 5.71 -12.96 13.89
C GLY A 276 4.42 -12.81 13.08
N ASP A 277 4.36 -13.54 11.97
CA ASP A 277 3.36 -13.35 10.91
C ASP A 277 2.09 -14.18 11.09
N SER A 278 1.99 -15.00 12.12
CA SER A 278 0.84 -15.87 12.46
C SER A 278 0.61 -15.89 13.97
N PHE A 279 -0.60 -16.30 14.39
CA PHE A 279 -0.94 -16.52 15.80
C PHE A 279 -0.94 -18.02 16.15
N SER A 280 -1.12 -18.87 15.14
CA SER A 280 -1.11 -20.32 15.25
C SER A 280 0.22 -20.91 14.80
N THR A 281 0.49 -22.15 15.20
CA THR A 281 1.68 -22.87 14.73
C THR A 281 1.51 -23.31 13.27
N PRO A 282 2.56 -23.20 12.43
CA PRO A 282 2.53 -23.76 11.08
C PRO A 282 2.25 -25.27 11.05
N PRO A 283 1.77 -25.80 9.91
CA PRO A 283 1.63 -27.24 9.70
C PRO A 283 2.95 -27.95 10.02
N GLN A 284 2.87 -29.09 10.72
CA GLN A 284 4.07 -29.90 10.93
C GLN A 284 4.49 -30.52 9.60
N SER A 285 5.72 -30.26 9.16
CA SER A 285 6.34 -31.02 8.08
C SER A 285 6.29 -32.50 8.46
N PRO A 286 5.92 -33.43 7.56
CA PRO A 286 5.85 -34.85 7.89
C PRO A 286 7.25 -35.35 8.31
N SER A 287 7.46 -35.42 9.62
CA SER A 287 8.70 -35.92 10.20
C SER A 287 8.75 -37.44 10.10
N SER A 288 9.65 -37.94 9.26
CA SER A 288 10.35 -39.23 9.43
C SER A 288 9.50 -40.43 9.86
N THR A 289 8.46 -40.78 9.10
CA THR A 289 8.04 -42.19 8.97
C THR A 289 8.75 -42.78 7.76
N SER A 290 9.29 -43.99 7.93
CA SER A 290 10.26 -44.70 7.10
C SER A 290 9.82 -45.10 5.68
N THR A 291 9.20 -44.19 4.94
CA THR A 291 8.80 -44.39 3.55
C THR A 291 9.18 -43.12 2.78
N PRO A 292 9.96 -43.21 1.69
CA PRO A 292 10.24 -42.05 0.86
C PRO A 292 8.94 -41.66 0.14
N LEU A 293 8.17 -40.75 0.74
CA LEU A 293 7.14 -39.99 0.03
C LEU A 293 7.86 -39.00 -0.91
N PRO A 294 7.38 -38.84 -2.14
CA PRO A 294 7.97 -37.86 -3.05
C PRO A 294 7.59 -36.46 -2.57
N GLN A 295 8.66 -35.68 -2.34
CA GLN A 295 8.75 -34.22 -2.39
C GLN A 295 8.09 -33.46 -1.21
N GLY A 296 8.90 -32.57 -0.61
CA GLY A 296 8.38 -31.49 0.24
C GLY A 296 7.60 -30.49 -0.60
N PRO A 297 7.17 -29.36 -0.03
CA PRO A 297 6.45 -28.34 -0.78
C PRO A 297 7.26 -27.93 -2.03
N ASP A 298 6.59 -27.89 -3.19
CA ASP A 298 7.21 -27.65 -4.49
C ASP A 298 7.77 -26.21 -4.62
N LYS A 299 7.26 -25.29 -3.80
CA LYS A 299 7.67 -23.88 -3.74
C LYS A 299 7.98 -23.42 -2.32
N THR A 300 8.86 -22.44 -2.22
CA THR A 300 9.12 -21.68 -1.00
C THR A 300 8.10 -20.55 -0.82
N LEU A 301 7.98 -20.01 0.40
CA LEU A 301 7.10 -18.86 0.67
C LEU A 301 7.49 -17.63 -0.15
N GLU A 302 8.79 -17.38 -0.34
CA GLU A 302 9.28 -16.25 -1.14
C GLU A 302 8.88 -16.37 -2.62
N GLU A 303 8.94 -17.58 -3.18
CA GLU A 303 8.49 -17.86 -4.55
C GLU A 303 6.98 -17.63 -4.69
N ILE A 304 6.18 -18.13 -3.73
CA ILE A 304 4.72 -17.90 -3.75
C ILE A 304 4.38 -16.42 -3.60
N GLU A 305 5.03 -15.68 -2.71
CA GLU A 305 4.81 -14.23 -2.57
C GLU A 305 5.18 -13.45 -3.82
N THR A 306 6.19 -13.93 -4.55
CA THR A 306 6.62 -13.37 -5.85
C THR A 306 5.59 -13.67 -6.92
N ASP A 307 5.10 -14.92 -7.01
CA ASP A 307 4.03 -15.33 -7.92
C ASP A 307 2.74 -14.53 -7.65
N LEU A 308 2.34 -14.39 -6.38
CA LEU A 308 1.19 -13.56 -6.00
C LEU A 308 1.34 -12.11 -6.47
N GLY A 309 2.54 -11.53 -6.37
CA GLY A 309 2.79 -10.19 -6.91
C GLY A 309 2.56 -10.13 -8.42
N VAL A 310 3.08 -11.09 -9.18
CA VAL A 310 2.88 -11.16 -10.63
C VAL A 310 1.40 -11.34 -10.99
N LEU A 311 0.65 -12.11 -10.22
CA LEU A 311 -0.78 -12.32 -10.44
C LEU A 311 -1.61 -11.07 -10.12
N GLU A 312 -1.26 -10.34 -9.06
CA GLU A 312 -1.86 -9.04 -8.73
C GLU A 312 -1.62 -8.04 -9.87
N ASP A 313 -0.39 -7.93 -10.36
CA ASP A 313 -0.03 -7.05 -11.50
C ASP A 313 -0.84 -7.42 -12.75
N LEU A 314 -0.87 -8.71 -13.10
CA LEU A 314 -1.63 -9.22 -14.25
C LEU A 314 -3.14 -8.95 -14.12
N PHE A 315 -3.68 -9.01 -12.90
CA PHE A 315 -5.08 -8.74 -12.64
C PHE A 315 -5.39 -7.25 -12.79
N THR A 316 -4.56 -6.37 -12.25
CA THR A 316 -4.72 -4.92 -12.35
C THR A 316 -4.69 -4.45 -13.80
N GLU A 317 -3.78 -4.98 -14.63
CA GLU A 317 -3.67 -4.57 -16.05
C GLU A 317 -4.94 -4.84 -16.87
N HIS A 318 -5.56 -6.02 -16.74
CA HIS A 318 -6.73 -6.41 -17.53
C HIS A 318 -7.65 -7.39 -16.77
N ALA A 319 -8.27 -6.92 -15.68
CA ALA A 319 -9.06 -7.74 -14.76
C ALA A 319 -10.10 -8.63 -15.44
N ALA A 320 -10.91 -8.08 -16.36
CA ALA A 320 -11.98 -8.84 -17.03
C ALA A 320 -11.46 -10.00 -17.91
N ASN A 321 -10.28 -9.84 -18.52
CA ASN A 321 -9.71 -10.85 -19.41
C ASN A 321 -8.90 -11.89 -18.65
N ASN A 322 -8.18 -11.46 -17.62
CA ASN A 322 -7.21 -12.29 -16.90
C ASN A 322 -7.82 -13.03 -15.70
N ALA A 323 -9.00 -12.62 -15.21
CA ALA A 323 -9.63 -13.24 -14.03
C ALA A 323 -9.71 -14.78 -14.03
N PRO A 324 -10.02 -15.50 -15.13
CA PRO A 324 -10.02 -16.96 -15.10
C PRO A 324 -8.64 -17.57 -14.81
N GLN A 325 -7.59 -17.02 -15.43
CA GLN A 325 -6.21 -17.49 -15.25
C GLN A 325 -5.70 -17.13 -13.85
N VAL A 326 -5.95 -15.90 -13.41
CA VAL A 326 -5.56 -15.41 -12.09
C VAL A 326 -6.26 -16.23 -11.00
N LEU A 327 -7.56 -16.50 -11.13
CA LEU A 327 -8.30 -17.33 -10.17
C LEU A 327 -7.68 -18.72 -10.03
N HIS A 328 -7.38 -19.37 -11.15
CA HIS A 328 -6.79 -20.70 -11.13
C HIS A 328 -5.44 -20.71 -10.42
N ALA A 329 -4.54 -19.79 -10.77
CA ALA A 329 -3.22 -19.69 -10.17
C ALA A 329 -3.27 -19.26 -8.69
N ALA A 330 -4.22 -18.40 -8.31
CA ALA A 330 -4.43 -17.99 -6.92
C ALA A 330 -4.91 -19.17 -6.06
N LEU A 331 -5.75 -20.07 -6.59
CA LEU A 331 -6.17 -21.27 -5.88
C LEU A 331 -5.03 -22.28 -5.71
N GLU A 332 -4.13 -22.41 -6.69
CA GLU A 332 -2.90 -23.19 -6.56
C GLU A 332 -2.00 -22.59 -5.47
N ALA A 333 -1.78 -21.28 -5.50
CA ALA A 333 -1.01 -20.58 -4.45
C ALA A 333 -1.63 -20.74 -3.06
N LEU A 334 -2.97 -20.72 -2.94
CA LEU A 334 -3.66 -20.97 -1.68
C LEU A 334 -3.40 -22.39 -1.17
N SER A 335 -3.44 -23.38 -2.06
CA SER A 335 -3.12 -24.77 -1.72
C SER A 335 -1.68 -24.89 -1.21
N ASP A 336 -0.71 -24.30 -1.92
CA ASP A 336 0.70 -24.32 -1.52
C ASP A 336 0.92 -23.64 -0.16
N LEU A 337 0.26 -22.50 0.08
CA LEU A 337 0.35 -21.77 1.35
C LEU A 337 -0.18 -22.59 2.53
N LEU A 338 -1.30 -23.30 2.36
CA LEU A 338 -1.90 -24.12 3.41
C LEU A 338 -0.98 -25.27 3.87
N GLU A 339 -0.02 -25.68 3.03
CA GLU A 339 1.00 -26.67 3.39
C GLU A 339 2.21 -26.05 4.10
N LEU A 340 2.48 -24.77 3.88
CA LEU A 340 3.69 -24.07 4.31
C LEU A 340 3.53 -23.24 5.57
N VAL A 341 2.41 -22.52 5.69
CA VAL A 341 2.18 -21.53 6.74
C VAL A 341 0.93 -21.85 7.54
N ALA A 342 0.82 -21.26 8.74
CA ALA A 342 -0.40 -21.35 9.51
C ALA A 342 -1.57 -20.72 8.74
N HIS A 343 -2.78 -21.26 8.91
CA HIS A 343 -4.00 -20.71 8.30
C HIS A 343 -4.26 -19.23 8.63
N ASP A 344 -3.70 -18.72 9.73
CA ASP A 344 -3.80 -17.34 10.18
C ASP A 344 -2.56 -16.49 9.86
N HIS A 345 -1.71 -16.96 8.94
CA HIS A 345 -0.53 -16.23 8.49
C HIS A 345 -0.92 -15.02 7.64
N VAL A 346 -0.24 -13.88 7.81
CA VAL A 346 -0.59 -12.60 7.17
C VAL A 346 -0.70 -12.69 5.63
N VAL A 347 0.17 -13.47 4.98
CA VAL A 347 0.16 -13.68 3.51
C VAL A 347 -1.14 -14.30 3.02
N MET A 348 -1.88 -15.04 3.86
CA MET A 348 -3.18 -15.60 3.50
C MET A 348 -4.17 -14.52 3.09
N MET A 349 -4.04 -13.29 3.62
CA MET A 349 -4.89 -12.16 3.22
C MET A 349 -4.74 -11.82 1.73
N ARG A 350 -3.52 -11.89 1.18
CA ARG A 350 -3.27 -11.56 -0.24
C ARG A 350 -3.98 -12.54 -1.16
N VAL A 351 -3.83 -13.84 -0.90
CA VAL A 351 -4.42 -14.86 -1.76
C VAL A 351 -5.95 -14.88 -1.65
N HIS A 352 -6.52 -14.71 -0.44
CA HIS A 352 -7.98 -14.63 -0.30
C HIS A 352 -8.56 -13.39 -0.98
N LYS A 353 -7.87 -12.24 -0.89
CA LYS A 353 -8.25 -11.02 -1.62
C LYS A 353 -8.21 -11.26 -3.13
N LEU A 354 -7.13 -11.83 -3.65
CA LEU A 354 -6.97 -12.07 -5.09
C LEU A 354 -8.00 -13.07 -5.64
N VAL A 355 -8.34 -14.11 -4.89
CA VAL A 355 -9.43 -15.04 -5.23
C VAL A 355 -10.77 -14.31 -5.26
N ALA A 356 -11.07 -13.49 -4.24
CA ALA A 356 -12.30 -12.72 -4.18
C ALA A 356 -12.42 -11.73 -5.35
N ASP A 357 -11.38 -10.94 -5.61
CA ASP A 357 -11.36 -9.97 -6.70
C ASP A 357 -11.53 -10.65 -8.08
N SER A 358 -10.90 -11.81 -8.28
CA SER A 358 -11.06 -12.61 -9.49
C SER A 358 -12.49 -13.14 -9.64
N CYS A 359 -13.11 -13.63 -8.56
CA CYS A 359 -14.50 -14.08 -8.59
C CYS A 359 -15.47 -12.92 -8.87
N ASP A 360 -15.26 -11.74 -8.28
CA ASP A 360 -16.09 -10.55 -8.55
C ASP A 360 -16.07 -10.17 -10.04
N SER A 361 -14.87 -10.13 -10.65
CA SER A 361 -14.72 -9.91 -12.09
C SER A 361 -15.45 -10.95 -12.94
N LEU A 362 -15.41 -12.23 -12.56
CA LEU A 362 -16.11 -13.31 -13.28
C LEU A 362 -17.63 -13.27 -13.10
N LEU A 363 -18.10 -12.82 -11.93
CA LEU A 363 -19.52 -12.63 -11.65
C LEU A 363 -20.11 -11.51 -12.51
N LYS A 364 -19.37 -10.43 -12.76
CA LYS A 364 -19.76 -9.37 -13.70
C LYS A 364 -19.94 -9.89 -15.14
N LEU A 365 -19.20 -10.93 -15.52
CA LEU A 365 -19.33 -11.62 -16.81
C LEU A 365 -20.44 -12.69 -16.84
N GLN A 366 -21.17 -12.89 -15.74
CA GLN A 366 -22.27 -13.85 -15.60
C GLN A 366 -21.92 -15.31 -15.94
N LYS A 367 -20.65 -15.72 -15.78
CA LYS A 367 -20.19 -17.10 -15.99
C LYS A 367 -20.22 -17.88 -14.67
N ASN A 368 -20.70 -19.13 -14.67
CA ASN A 368 -20.77 -20.03 -13.50
C ASN A 368 -21.15 -19.30 -12.19
N VAL A 369 -22.22 -18.51 -12.23
CA VAL A 369 -22.58 -17.55 -11.17
C VAL A 369 -22.63 -18.20 -9.79
N GLN A 370 -23.18 -19.40 -9.67
CA GLN A 370 -23.27 -20.10 -8.39
C GLN A 370 -21.89 -20.40 -7.77
N GLU A 371 -21.00 -21.02 -8.54
CA GLU A 371 -19.67 -21.46 -8.06
C GLU A 371 -18.81 -20.25 -7.67
N HIS A 372 -18.77 -19.22 -8.54
CA HIS A 372 -18.01 -18.01 -8.25
C HIS A 372 -18.59 -17.21 -7.08
N ALA A 373 -19.91 -17.18 -6.90
CA ALA A 373 -20.52 -16.51 -5.76
C ALA A 373 -20.20 -17.21 -4.43
N ILE A 374 -20.22 -18.54 -4.39
CA ILE A 374 -19.81 -19.31 -3.21
C ILE A 374 -18.34 -19.01 -2.88
N LEU A 375 -17.46 -19.13 -3.87
CA LEU A 375 -16.02 -18.94 -3.66
C LEU A 375 -15.67 -17.50 -3.28
N PHE A 376 -16.35 -16.51 -3.87
CA PHE A 376 -16.25 -15.11 -3.50
C PHE A 376 -16.58 -14.89 -2.03
N VAL A 377 -17.78 -15.30 -1.59
CA VAL A 377 -18.21 -15.08 -0.19
C VAL A 377 -17.30 -15.83 0.78
N ARG A 378 -16.93 -17.07 0.48
CA ARG A 378 -16.02 -17.86 1.33
C ARG A 378 -14.67 -17.17 1.48
N SER A 379 -14.09 -16.69 0.38
CA SER A 379 -12.80 -15.99 0.40
C SER A 379 -12.86 -14.67 1.14
N CYS A 380 -13.94 -13.89 0.99
CA CYS A 380 -14.13 -12.66 1.75
C CYS A 380 -14.33 -12.92 3.26
N VAL A 381 -15.01 -14.01 3.64
CA VAL A 381 -15.18 -14.38 5.05
C VAL A 381 -13.83 -14.74 5.68
N GLU A 382 -13.03 -15.59 5.03
CA GLU A 382 -11.68 -15.92 5.50
C GLU A 382 -10.80 -14.66 5.58
N LEU A 383 -10.85 -13.79 4.55
CA LEU A 383 -10.15 -12.51 4.55
C LEU A 383 -10.55 -11.62 5.73
N LEU A 384 -11.85 -11.52 6.06
CA LEU A 384 -12.33 -10.71 7.17
C LEU A 384 -11.83 -11.22 8.53
N GLU A 385 -11.86 -12.54 8.73
CA GLU A 385 -11.36 -13.13 9.97
C GLU A 385 -9.85 -12.92 10.13
N LEU A 386 -9.09 -13.06 9.05
CA LEU A 386 -7.68 -12.70 9.02
C LEU A 386 -7.46 -11.22 9.33
N GLN A 387 -8.16 -10.32 8.63
CA GLN A 387 -8.04 -8.87 8.85
C GLN A 387 -8.32 -8.49 10.31
N ARG A 388 -9.33 -9.08 10.95
CA ARG A 388 -9.67 -8.84 12.36
C ARG A 388 -8.56 -9.24 13.35
N LEU A 389 -7.66 -10.15 12.96
CA LEU A 389 -6.52 -10.53 13.80
C LEU A 389 -5.39 -9.48 13.77
N PHE A 390 -5.26 -8.71 12.69
CA PHE A 390 -4.13 -7.79 12.50
C PHE A 390 -4.55 -6.32 12.54
N LEU A 391 -5.71 -5.98 11.99
CA LEU A 391 -6.18 -4.61 11.82
C LEU A 391 -7.07 -4.19 12.99
N ASP A 392 -7.08 -2.88 13.24
CA ASP A 392 -8.03 -2.29 14.19
C ASP A 392 -9.45 -2.29 13.61
N HIS A 393 -10.47 -2.35 14.48
CA HIS A 393 -11.89 -2.40 14.09
C HIS A 393 -12.38 -1.21 13.26
N ASP A 394 -11.64 -0.10 13.25
CA ASP A 394 -11.93 1.10 12.46
C ASP A 394 -11.15 1.17 11.14
N HIS A 395 -10.33 0.17 10.81
CA HIS A 395 -9.46 0.20 9.64
C HIS A 395 -10.24 0.12 8.32
N ILE A 396 -9.89 0.96 7.34
CA ILE A 396 -10.59 1.08 6.06
C ILE A 396 -10.71 -0.23 5.27
N ASP A 397 -9.69 -1.08 5.28
CA ASP A 397 -9.72 -2.37 4.57
C ASP A 397 -10.83 -3.32 5.05
N LEU A 398 -11.23 -3.23 6.33
CA LEU A 398 -12.38 -3.97 6.84
C LEU A 398 -13.67 -3.52 6.14
N ALA A 399 -13.79 -2.22 5.81
CA ALA A 399 -14.98 -1.66 5.18
C ALA A 399 -15.23 -2.30 3.81
N ARG A 400 -14.18 -2.43 2.98
CA ARG A 400 -14.25 -3.11 1.68
C ARG A 400 -14.75 -4.55 1.84
N THR A 401 -14.06 -5.34 2.67
CA THR A 401 -14.39 -6.75 2.84
C THR A 401 -15.78 -6.98 3.44
N LEU A 402 -16.21 -6.15 4.40
CA LEU A 402 -17.59 -6.18 4.94
C LEU A 402 -18.63 -5.88 3.86
N ASN A 403 -18.38 -4.90 3.01
CA ASN A 403 -19.25 -4.58 1.89
C ASN A 403 -19.32 -5.75 0.89
N ASP A 404 -18.18 -6.35 0.55
CA ASP A 404 -18.10 -7.50 -0.36
C ASP A 404 -18.91 -8.69 0.14
N ILE A 405 -18.76 -9.06 1.42
CA ILE A 405 -19.57 -10.13 2.04
C ILE A 405 -21.06 -9.77 1.98
N SER A 406 -21.43 -8.52 2.30
CA SER A 406 -22.83 -8.09 2.26
C SER A 406 -23.44 -8.22 0.87
N GLN A 407 -22.66 -7.92 -0.19
CA GLN A 407 -23.09 -8.02 -1.57
C GLN A 407 -23.18 -9.47 -2.01
N GLY A 408 -22.21 -10.30 -1.64
CA GLY A 408 -22.20 -11.73 -1.90
C GLY A 408 -23.38 -12.46 -1.25
N ILE A 409 -23.71 -12.15 0.01
CA ILE A 409 -24.91 -12.69 0.68
C ILE A 409 -26.17 -12.27 -0.09
N ARG A 410 -26.31 -10.98 -0.45
CA ARG A 410 -27.46 -10.49 -1.24
C ARG A 410 -27.58 -11.22 -2.58
N LEU A 411 -26.47 -11.43 -3.27
CA LEU A 411 -26.42 -12.14 -4.53
C LEU A 411 -26.93 -13.58 -4.36
N LEU A 412 -26.38 -14.34 -3.41
CA LEU A 412 -26.79 -15.73 -3.17
C LEU A 412 -28.25 -15.85 -2.72
N LEU A 413 -28.73 -14.94 -1.86
CA LEU A 413 -30.14 -14.88 -1.48
C LEU A 413 -31.07 -14.58 -2.67
N SER A 414 -30.62 -13.76 -3.63
CA SER A 414 -31.40 -13.47 -4.84
C SER A 414 -31.35 -14.60 -5.88
N TYR A 415 -30.22 -15.32 -5.95
CA TYR A 415 -29.97 -16.37 -6.92
C TYR A 415 -30.63 -17.69 -6.50
N ASN A 416 -30.23 -18.21 -5.34
CA ASN A 416 -30.79 -19.43 -4.76
C ASN A 416 -30.46 -19.48 -3.25
N PRO A 417 -31.41 -19.12 -2.37
CA PRO A 417 -31.18 -19.13 -0.92
C PRO A 417 -30.70 -20.48 -0.37
N GLN A 418 -31.10 -21.60 -0.98
CA GLN A 418 -30.70 -22.92 -0.49
C GLN A 418 -29.19 -23.12 -0.61
N VAL A 419 -28.57 -22.61 -1.68
CA VAL A 419 -27.10 -22.65 -1.86
C VAL A 419 -26.39 -21.95 -0.71
N LEU A 420 -26.87 -20.77 -0.31
CA LEU A 420 -26.30 -20.06 0.83
C LEU A 420 -26.39 -20.89 2.11
N LEU A 421 -27.56 -21.49 2.37
CA LEU A 421 -27.78 -22.25 3.61
C LEU A 421 -26.98 -23.56 3.66
N ASP A 422 -26.78 -24.20 2.51
CA ASP A 422 -26.02 -25.45 2.40
C ASP A 422 -24.51 -25.19 2.51
N GLU A 423 -24.01 -24.14 1.85
CA GLU A 423 -22.57 -23.82 1.78
C GLU A 423 -22.07 -23.00 2.98
N PHE A 424 -22.94 -22.26 3.68
CA PHE A 424 -22.59 -21.38 4.81
C PHE A 424 -23.39 -21.75 6.07
N PRO A 425 -23.06 -22.86 6.74
CA PRO A 425 -23.80 -23.36 7.91
C PRO A 425 -23.80 -22.37 9.09
N GLU A 426 -22.85 -21.44 9.16
CA GLU A 426 -22.81 -20.31 10.09
C GLU A 426 -24.07 -19.41 9.99
N TRP A 427 -24.75 -19.40 8.83
CA TRP A 427 -25.96 -18.63 8.57
C TRP A 427 -27.15 -19.55 8.25
N SER A 428 -27.39 -20.53 9.12
CA SER A 428 -28.36 -21.63 8.95
C SER A 428 -29.82 -21.26 8.62
N THR A 429 -30.20 -19.97 8.63
CA THR A 429 -31.54 -19.51 8.24
C THR A 429 -31.46 -18.24 7.41
N PHE A 430 -32.45 -18.04 6.52
CA PHE A 430 -32.61 -16.79 5.77
C PHE A 430 -32.57 -15.55 6.67
N ARG A 431 -33.21 -15.65 7.85
CA ARG A 431 -33.23 -14.56 8.83
C ARG A 431 -31.83 -14.26 9.38
N GLN A 432 -31.02 -15.27 9.67
CA GLN A 432 -29.64 -15.06 10.13
C GLN A 432 -28.77 -14.43 9.03
N ALA A 433 -28.83 -14.97 7.81
CA ALA A 433 -28.10 -14.40 6.67
C ALA A 433 -28.45 -12.92 6.43
N SER A 434 -29.76 -12.59 6.42
CA SER A 434 -30.22 -11.22 6.26
C SER A 434 -29.82 -10.29 7.42
N LEU A 435 -29.73 -10.81 8.66
CA LEU A 435 -29.24 -10.03 9.79
C LEU A 435 -27.74 -9.73 9.67
N VAL A 436 -26.93 -10.72 9.28
CA VAL A 436 -25.48 -10.55 9.08
C VAL A 436 -25.20 -9.58 7.95
N GLU A 437 -25.89 -9.72 6.81
CA GLU A 437 -25.83 -8.76 5.70
C GLU A 437 -26.12 -7.33 6.18
N SER A 438 -27.21 -7.14 6.92
CA SER A 438 -27.59 -5.81 7.42
C SER A 438 -26.58 -5.24 8.41
N GLN A 439 -25.98 -6.09 9.25
CA GLN A 439 -24.93 -5.70 10.19
C GLN A 439 -23.66 -5.26 9.46
N TYR A 440 -23.18 -6.05 8.49
CA TYR A 440 -21.98 -5.74 7.72
C TYR A 440 -22.17 -4.51 6.84
N THR A 441 -23.34 -4.33 6.22
CA THR A 441 -23.69 -3.11 5.47
C THR A 441 -23.66 -1.86 6.37
N LYS A 442 -24.11 -1.96 7.63
CA LYS A 442 -24.04 -0.83 8.59
C LYS A 442 -22.62 -0.53 9.02
N GLU A 443 -21.84 -1.57 9.27
CA GLU A 443 -20.46 -1.42 9.73
C GLU A 443 -19.55 -0.87 8.64
N TYR A 444 -19.70 -1.36 7.39
CA TYR A 444 -19.08 -0.75 6.21
C TYR A 444 -19.35 0.76 6.14
N LYS A 445 -20.62 1.18 6.26
CA LYS A 445 -20.99 2.61 6.21
C LYS A 445 -20.39 3.40 7.35
N ARG A 446 -20.32 2.82 8.56
CA ARG A 446 -19.71 3.45 9.73
C ARG A 446 -18.23 3.69 9.51
N ILE A 447 -17.49 2.67 9.07
CA ILE A 447 -16.05 2.78 8.83
C ILE A 447 -15.79 3.74 7.66
N LYS A 448 -16.51 3.60 6.54
CA LYS A 448 -16.32 4.49 5.38
C LYS A 448 -16.49 5.96 5.74
N ALA A 449 -17.47 6.31 6.58
CA ALA A 449 -17.70 7.67 7.03
C ALA A 449 -16.56 8.27 7.88
N LEU A 450 -15.62 7.45 8.39
CA LEU A 450 -14.41 7.93 9.06
C LEU A 450 -13.36 8.46 8.08
N TYR A 451 -13.41 8.05 6.81
CA TYR A 451 -12.39 8.32 5.79
C TYR A 451 -12.90 9.23 4.66
N GLU A 452 -14.19 9.54 4.63
CA GLU A 452 -14.78 10.65 3.87
C GLU A 452 -14.50 12.00 4.57
#